data_AF-A0A835YQL2-F1
#
_entry.id   AF-A0A835YQL2-F1
#
_cell.length_a   1.000
_cell.length_b   1.000
_cell.length_c   1.000
_cell.angle_alpha   90.00
_cell.angle_beta   90.00
_cell.angle_gamma   90.00
#
_symmetry.space_group_name_H-M   'P 1'
#
loop_
_entity.id
_entity.type
_entity.pdbx_description
1 polymer ?
#
loop_
_entity_poly.entity_id
_entity_poly.type
_entity_poly.pdbx_seq_one_letter_code
_entity_poly.pdbx_strand_id
1 'polypeptide(L)'
;CPHGRRSCRCKECGGASVCEHGRQRCACKECGGSAFCEHGRRRERCKECGGAAICEHGRQRVQCQQCNGSSICEHGRQRGTCKECGGSAFCEHGRRRSTCKECGGSAFCEHGRWRYHCKPCGGPG
;
A
#
# COMPACT_ATOMS: atom_id res chain seq x y z
N CYS A 1 7.36 -18.95 22.16
CA CYS A 1 8.58 -18.28 22.69
C CYS A 1 8.12 -17.24 23.72
N PRO A 2 8.99 -16.71 24.60
CA PRO A 2 8.61 -15.68 25.58
C PRO A 2 7.94 -14.45 24.97
N HIS A 3 8.16 -14.18 23.68
CA HIS A 3 7.55 -13.09 22.93
C HIS A 3 6.11 -13.38 22.42
N GLY A 4 5.44 -14.43 22.90
CA GLY A 4 4.06 -14.77 22.49
C GLY A 4 3.90 -15.23 21.03
N ARG A 5 5.00 -15.52 20.33
CA ARG A 5 4.99 -15.99 18.93
C ARG A 5 5.38 -17.46 18.84
N ARG A 6 4.98 -18.13 17.74
CA ARG A 6 5.54 -19.44 17.39
C ARG A 6 7.05 -19.30 17.23
N SER A 7 7.82 -20.16 17.91
CA SER A 7 9.28 -20.03 18.00
C SER A 7 9.94 -19.93 16.62
N CYS A 8 9.53 -20.77 15.67
CA CYS A 8 10.04 -20.77 14.30
C CYS A 8 9.80 -19.47 13.51
N ARG A 9 8.82 -18.64 13.90
CA ARG A 9 8.46 -17.38 13.24
C ARG A 9 8.88 -16.14 14.04
N CYS A 10 9.53 -16.32 15.19
CA CYS A 10 9.92 -15.22 16.06
C CYS A 10 11.21 -14.58 15.55
N LYS A 11 11.14 -13.30 15.19
CA LYS A 11 12.31 -12.52 14.76
C LYS A 11 13.34 -12.38 15.88
N GLU A 12 12.87 -12.10 17.09
CA GLU A 12 13.71 -11.88 18.27
C GLU A 12 14.43 -13.15 18.73
N CYS A 13 13.86 -14.33 18.46
CA CYS A 13 14.51 -15.61 18.73
C CYS A 13 15.31 -16.17 17.55
N GLY A 14 15.46 -15.43 16.45
CA GLY A 14 16.13 -15.94 15.24
C GLY A 14 15.45 -17.19 14.66
N GLY A 15 14.13 -17.30 14.78
CA GLY A 15 13.38 -18.50 14.41
C GLY A 15 13.70 -18.97 12.99
N ALA A 16 13.74 -20.29 12.77
CA ALA A 16 14.20 -20.91 11.52
C ALA A 16 13.47 -20.43 10.24
N SER A 17 12.25 -19.88 10.36
CA SER A 17 11.50 -19.32 9.24
C SER A 17 11.78 -17.83 8.98
N VAL A 18 12.67 -17.21 9.75
CA VAL A 18 13.11 -15.81 9.58
C VAL A 18 14.42 -15.80 8.77
N CYS A 19 14.55 -14.87 7.83
CA CYS A 19 15.78 -14.63 7.08
C CYS A 19 16.66 -13.57 7.76
N GLU A 20 17.88 -13.40 7.28
CA GLU A 20 18.81 -12.35 7.73
C GLU A 20 18.20 -10.93 7.66
N HIS A 21 17.29 -10.68 6.71
CA HIS A 21 16.54 -9.42 6.58
C HIS A 21 15.47 -9.23 7.68
N GLY A 22 15.34 -10.16 8.62
CA GLY A 22 14.36 -10.10 9.71
C GLY A 22 12.91 -10.29 9.25
N ARG A 23 12.69 -10.80 8.03
CA ARG A 23 11.38 -11.11 7.46
C ARG A 23 11.16 -12.63 7.46
N GLN A 24 9.91 -13.09 7.34
CA GLN A 24 9.68 -14.51 7.08
C GLN A 24 10.27 -14.89 5.72
N ARG A 25 11.05 -15.97 5.63
CA ARG A 25 11.74 -16.42 4.41
C ARG A 25 10.79 -16.51 3.21
N CYS A 26 9.62 -17.11 3.39
CA CYS A 26 8.61 -17.23 2.33
C CYS A 26 8.07 -15.87 1.83
N ALA A 27 8.14 -14.82 2.66
CA ALA A 27 7.66 -13.48 2.36
C ALA A 27 8.80 -12.46 2.13
N CYS A 28 10.05 -12.92 2.07
CA CYS A 28 11.19 -12.06 1.77
C CYS A 28 11.45 -12.01 0.26
N LYS A 29 11.29 -10.84 -0.36
CA LYS A 29 11.58 -10.67 -1.78
C LYS A 29 13.06 -10.87 -2.09
N GLU A 30 13.95 -10.35 -1.25
CA GLU A 30 15.41 -10.44 -1.41
C GLU A 30 15.90 -11.89 -1.34
N CYS A 31 15.24 -12.74 -0.54
CA CYS A 31 15.57 -14.17 -0.46
C CYS A 31 14.85 -15.04 -1.50
N GLY A 32 14.14 -14.44 -2.47
CA GLY A 32 13.34 -15.21 -3.45
C GLY A 32 12.21 -16.01 -2.82
N GLY A 33 11.63 -15.51 -1.72
CA GLY A 33 10.58 -16.20 -0.96
C GLY A 33 9.42 -16.66 -1.84
N SER A 34 8.87 -17.84 -1.53
CA SER A 34 7.83 -18.51 -2.32
C SER A 34 6.55 -17.69 -2.54
N ALA A 35 6.33 -16.61 -1.79
CA ALA A 35 5.24 -15.67 -2.01
C ALA A 35 5.42 -14.81 -3.28
N PHE A 36 6.62 -14.72 -3.85
CA PHE A 36 6.91 -13.95 -5.06
C PHE A 36 7.00 -14.84 -6.30
N CYS A 37 6.59 -14.32 -7.45
CA CYS A 37 6.81 -14.94 -8.75
C CYS A 37 8.12 -14.42 -9.37
N GLU A 38 8.51 -15.02 -10.51
CA GLU A 38 9.65 -14.59 -11.32
C GLU A 38 9.57 -13.11 -11.75
N HIS A 39 8.37 -12.56 -11.92
CA HIS A 39 8.14 -11.14 -12.20
C HIS A 39 8.41 -10.21 -10.99
N GLY A 40 8.89 -10.74 -9.86
CA GLY A 40 9.18 -9.98 -8.64
C GLY A 40 7.93 -9.40 -7.94
N ARG A 41 6.74 -9.85 -8.34
CA ARG A 41 5.44 -9.50 -7.75
C ARG A 41 4.98 -10.62 -6.81
N ARG A 42 4.10 -10.30 -5.86
CA ARG A 42 3.48 -11.35 -5.03
C ARG A 42 2.62 -12.23 -5.93
N ARG A 43 2.79 -13.57 -5.88
CA ARG A 43 2.15 -14.54 -6.80
C ARG A 43 0.65 -14.31 -6.92
N GLU A 44 -0.03 -14.16 -5.78
CA GLU A 44 -1.48 -13.92 -5.72
C GLU A 44 -1.94 -12.65 -6.45
N ARG A 45 -1.07 -11.64 -6.61
CA ARG A 45 -1.36 -10.34 -7.24
C ARG A 45 -0.70 -10.18 -8.61
N CYS A 46 0.00 -11.20 -9.11
CA CYS A 46 0.66 -11.13 -10.40
C CYS A 46 -0.35 -11.40 -11.51
N LYS A 47 -0.56 -10.43 -12.41
CA LYS A 47 -1.46 -10.57 -13.55
C LYS A 47 -0.94 -11.60 -14.57
N GLU A 48 0.37 -11.59 -14.83
CA GLU A 48 1.02 -12.50 -15.77
C GLU A 48 0.94 -13.96 -15.32
N CYS A 49 1.02 -14.22 -14.00
CA CYS A 49 0.86 -15.56 -13.45
C CYS A 49 -0.60 -15.96 -13.18
N GLY A 50 -1.60 -15.14 -13.56
CA GLY A 50 -3.01 -15.42 -13.27
C GLY A 50 -3.32 -15.49 -11.76
N GLY A 51 -2.64 -14.68 -10.95
CA GLY A 51 -2.73 -14.73 -9.50
C GLY A 51 -4.17 -14.65 -8.98
N ALA A 52 -4.47 -15.41 -7.91
CA ALA A 52 -5.84 -15.58 -7.39
C ALA A 52 -6.55 -14.28 -6.96
N ALA A 53 -5.80 -13.19 -6.69
CA ALA A 53 -6.36 -11.89 -6.38
C ALA A 53 -6.74 -11.07 -7.63
N ILE A 54 -6.46 -11.57 -8.84
CA ILE A 54 -6.84 -10.94 -10.12
C ILE A 54 -8.19 -11.50 -10.56
N CYS A 55 -9.08 -10.63 -11.05
CA CYS A 55 -10.36 -11.02 -11.66
C CYS A 55 -10.22 -11.18 -13.18
N GLU A 56 -11.26 -11.72 -13.82
CA GLU A 56 -11.35 -11.87 -15.28
C GLU A 56 -11.11 -10.55 -16.04
N HIS A 57 -11.45 -9.41 -15.44
CA HIS A 57 -11.18 -8.07 -16.00
C HIS A 57 -9.70 -7.65 -15.93
N GLY A 58 -8.81 -8.51 -15.44
CA GLY A 58 -7.38 -8.24 -15.30
C GLY A 58 -7.04 -7.18 -14.26
N ARG A 59 -7.95 -6.92 -13.31
CA ARG A 59 -7.79 -6.00 -12.17
C ARG A 59 -7.71 -6.79 -10.86
N GLN A 60 -7.19 -6.20 -9.78
CA GLN A 60 -7.31 -6.83 -8.46
C GLN A 60 -8.79 -6.91 -8.07
N ARG A 61 -9.27 -8.09 -7.68
CA ARG A 61 -10.67 -8.39 -7.29
C ARG A 61 -11.23 -7.34 -6.34
N VAL A 62 -10.46 -7.02 -5.28
CA VAL A 62 -10.84 -6.04 -4.26
C VAL A 62 -11.03 -4.61 -4.79
N GLN A 63 -10.39 -4.26 -5.91
CA GLN A 63 -10.45 -2.93 -6.54
C GLN A 63 -11.26 -2.94 -7.85
N CYS A 64 -11.85 -4.07 -8.24
CA CYS A 64 -12.59 -4.14 -9.49
C CYS A 64 -14.04 -3.68 -9.28
N GLN A 65 -14.41 -2.57 -9.93
CA GLN A 65 -15.77 -2.05 -9.92
C GLN A 65 -16.78 -3.03 -10.53
N GLN A 66 -16.42 -3.70 -11.64
CA GLN A 66 -17.30 -4.69 -12.30
C GLN A 66 -17.55 -5.93 -11.42
N CYS A 67 -16.61 -6.26 -10.53
CA CYS A 67 -16.78 -7.36 -9.57
C CYS A 67 -17.32 -6.89 -8.22
N ASN A 68 -17.75 -5.62 -8.11
CA ASN A 68 -18.14 -4.98 -6.86
C ASN A 68 -17.15 -5.22 -5.71
N GLY A 69 -15.85 -5.07 -6.01
CA GLY A 69 -14.76 -5.38 -5.09
C GLY A 69 -14.91 -4.67 -3.75
N SER A 70 -14.43 -5.30 -2.67
CA SER A 70 -14.62 -4.80 -1.30
C SER A 70 -14.09 -3.38 -1.05
N SER A 71 -13.10 -2.93 -1.82
CA SER A 71 -12.56 -1.57 -1.75
C SER A 71 -13.39 -0.56 -2.54
N ILE A 72 -14.44 -0.96 -3.25
CA ILE A 72 -15.34 -0.09 -4.00
C ILE A 72 -16.56 0.25 -3.14
N CYS A 73 -16.96 1.53 -3.12
CA CYS A 73 -18.16 2.00 -2.46
C CYS A 73 -19.37 1.97 -3.41
N GLU A 74 -20.56 2.24 -2.87
CA GLU A 74 -21.81 2.34 -3.65
C GLU A 74 -21.74 3.38 -4.78
N HIS A 75 -20.92 4.43 -4.63
CA HIS A 75 -20.67 5.44 -5.66
C HIS A 75 -19.75 4.95 -6.80
N GLY A 76 -19.36 3.67 -6.82
CA GLY A 76 -18.45 3.10 -7.83
C GLY A 76 -16.99 3.56 -7.72
N ARG A 77 -16.63 4.29 -6.65
CA ARG A 77 -15.28 4.81 -6.39
C ARG A 77 -14.57 3.93 -5.38
N GLN A 78 -13.23 3.98 -5.33
CA GLN A 78 -12.52 3.35 -4.23
C GLN A 78 -12.90 4.03 -2.91
N ARG A 79 -13.24 3.27 -1.87
CA ARG A 79 -13.68 3.76 -0.55
C ARG A 79 -12.74 4.80 0.02
N GLY A 80 -11.42 4.56 -0.06
CA GLY A 80 -10.40 5.50 0.42
C GLY A 80 -10.35 6.82 -0.35
N THR A 81 -10.84 6.87 -1.59
CA THR A 81 -10.83 8.07 -2.45
C THR A 81 -12.22 8.61 -2.73
N CYS A 82 -13.25 8.10 -2.07
CA CYS A 82 -14.61 8.58 -2.23
C CYS A 82 -14.88 9.71 -1.23
N LYS A 83 -15.12 10.93 -1.73
CA LYS A 83 -15.41 12.09 -0.87
C LYS A 83 -16.72 11.92 -0.10
N GLU A 84 -17.74 11.38 -0.76
CA GLU A 84 -19.08 11.17 -0.19
C GLU A 84 -19.05 10.15 0.96
N CYS A 85 -18.19 9.12 0.87
CA CYS A 85 -17.98 8.16 1.95
C CYS A 85 -16.98 8.63 3.03
N GLY A 86 -16.49 9.88 2.98
CA GLY A 86 -15.46 10.36 3.90
C GLY A 86 -14.13 9.59 3.77
N GLY A 87 -13.79 9.17 2.55
CA GLY A 87 -12.62 8.35 2.26
C GLY A 87 -11.33 8.93 2.85
N SER A 88 -10.43 8.05 3.27
CA SER A 88 -9.18 8.39 3.98
C SER A 88 -8.27 9.39 3.24
N ALA A 89 -8.44 9.55 1.92
CA ALA A 89 -7.74 10.57 1.13
C ALA A 89 -8.18 12.01 1.45
N PHE A 90 -9.34 12.21 2.08
CA PHE A 90 -9.87 13.52 2.44
C PHE A 90 -9.68 13.79 3.95
N CYS A 91 -9.49 15.05 4.30
CA CYS A 91 -9.50 15.52 5.69
C CYS A 91 -10.90 16.03 6.07
N GLU A 92 -11.07 16.40 7.34
CA GLU A 92 -12.28 17.02 7.88
C GLU A 92 -12.66 18.33 7.15
N HIS A 93 -11.67 19.06 6.61
CA HIS A 93 -11.89 20.25 5.78
C HIS A 93 -12.45 19.95 4.37
N GLY A 94 -12.74 18.69 4.04
CA GLY A 94 -13.26 18.27 2.73
C GLY A 94 -12.27 18.38 1.57
N ARG A 95 -10.99 18.67 1.87
CA ARG A 95 -9.86 18.76 0.93
C ARG A 95 -9.08 17.45 0.94
N ARG A 96 -8.34 17.16 -0.13
CA ARG A 96 -7.43 16.00 -0.14
C ARG A 96 -6.33 16.23 0.90
N ARG A 97 -6.04 15.26 1.76
CA ARG A 97 -5.07 15.37 2.86
C ARG A 97 -3.70 15.86 2.37
N SER A 98 -3.24 15.36 1.23
CA SER A 98 -1.98 15.76 0.63
C SER A 98 -1.93 17.24 0.24
N THR A 99 -3.06 17.86 -0.06
CA THR A 99 -3.16 19.26 -0.53
C THR A 99 -3.90 20.16 0.46
N CYS A 100 -4.14 19.69 1.69
CA CYS A 100 -4.77 20.48 2.72
C CYS A 100 -3.69 21.23 3.50
N LYS A 101 -3.63 22.56 3.34
CA LYS A 101 -2.65 23.40 4.04
C LYS A 101 -2.82 23.34 5.56
N GLU A 102 -4.07 23.34 6.02
CA GLU A 102 -4.43 23.28 7.45
C GLU A 102 -3.97 21.97 8.11
N CYS A 103 -4.01 20.85 7.37
CA CYS A 103 -3.51 19.57 7.84
C CYS A 103 -2.01 19.36 7.60
N GLY A 104 -1.26 20.37 7.15
CA GLY A 104 0.15 20.21 6.80
C GLY A 104 0.39 19.23 5.65
N GLY A 105 -0.51 19.22 4.66
CA GLY A 105 -0.50 18.25 3.56
C GLY A 105 0.85 18.14 2.85
N SER A 106 1.20 16.92 2.44
CA SER A 106 2.50 16.57 1.86
C SER A 106 2.87 17.33 0.58
N ALA A 107 1.93 17.99 -0.08
CA ALA A 107 2.17 18.85 -1.23
C ALA A 107 2.82 20.20 -0.85
N PHE A 108 2.71 20.62 0.41
CA PHE A 108 3.35 21.83 0.91
C PHE A 108 4.70 21.51 1.56
N CYS A 109 5.64 22.43 1.43
CA CYS A 109 6.89 22.40 2.18
C CYS A 109 6.73 23.14 3.52
N GLU A 110 7.76 23.06 4.35
CA GLU A 110 7.87 23.82 5.60
C GLU A 110 7.77 25.35 5.40
N HIS A 111 8.14 25.85 4.20
CA HIS A 111 8.00 27.26 3.82
C HIS A 111 6.55 27.67 3.45
N GLY A 112 5.58 26.76 3.57
CA GLY A 112 4.17 27.02 3.25
C GLY A 112 3.85 27.19 1.75
N ARG A 113 4.82 26.88 0.88
CA ARG A 113 4.68 26.87 -0.58
C ARG A 113 4.45 25.45 -1.09
N TRP A 114 3.92 25.31 -2.29
CA TRP A 114 3.89 24.01 -2.98
C TRP A 114 5.33 23.52 -3.19
N ARG A 115 5.62 22.27 -2.82
CA ARG A 115 6.96 21.66 -2.95
C ARG A 115 7.48 21.75 -4.38
N TYR A 116 6.62 21.52 -5.37
CA TYR A 116 6.96 21.61 -6.79
C TYR A 116 7.44 23.02 -7.21
N HIS A 117 6.88 24.08 -6.61
CA HIS A 117 7.26 25.47 -6.87
C HIS A 117 8.31 26.00 -5.89
N CYS A 118 8.78 25.17 -4.95
CA CYS A 118 9.70 25.60 -3.92
C CYS A 118 11.14 25.30 -4.33
N LYS A 119 11.82 26.27 -4.94
CA LYS A 119 13.24 26.17 -5.31
C LYS A 119 14.15 25.73 -4.14
N PRO A 120 14.01 26.27 -2.90
CA PRO A 120 14.79 25.79 -1.76
C PRO A 120 14.58 24.30 -1.43
N CYS A 121 13.46 23.72 -1.83
CA CYS A 121 13.16 22.30 -1.63
C CYS A 121 13.44 21.44 -2.89
N GLY A 122 14.18 21.98 -3.86
CA GLY A 122 14.49 21.28 -5.11
C GLY A 122 13.33 21.20 -6.11
N GLY A 123 12.29 22.02 -5.94
CA GLY A 123 11.21 22.12 -6.91
C GLY A 123 11.66 22.74 -8.23
N PRO A 124 11.24 22.21 -9.39
CA PRO A 124 11.67 22.70 -10.71
C PRO A 124 11.22 24.13 -11.05
N GLY A 125 10.24 24.69 -10.32
CA GLY A 125 9.73 26.05 -10.54
C GLY A 125 8.37 26.06 -11.20
#